data_AF-A0A2D9CDR5-F1
#
_entry.id   AF-A0A2D9CDR5-F1
#
_cell.length_a   1.000
_cell.length_b   1.000
_cell.length_c   1.000
_cell.angle_alpha   90.00
_cell.angle_beta   90.00
_cell.angle_gamma   90.00
#
_symmetry.space_group_name_H-M   'P 1'
#
loop_
_entity.id
_entity.type
_entity.pdbx_description
1 polymer ?
#
loop_
_entity_poly.entity_id
_entity_poly.type
_entity_poly.pdbx_seq_one_letter_code
_entity_poly.pdbx_strand_id
1 'polypeptide(L)' 'MITYITINTDELSLVDFNEVMETSKDTVRLSVNGLQTVLKWEGDEPAFVSTLSSYEGSYTHEEILVIMATPEWTELIEEE' A
#
# COMPACT_ATOMS: atom_id res chain seq x y z
N MET A 1 -2.24 7.56 14.80
CA MET A 1 -0.99 7.45 14.03
C MET A 1 -1.34 6.63 12.81
N ILE A 2 -1.03 7.12 11.61
CA ILE A 2 -1.33 6.40 10.38
C ILE A 2 -0.10 5.59 10.00
N THR A 3 -0.31 4.31 9.79
CA THR A 3 0.73 3.37 9.37
C THR A 3 0.46 2.97 7.93
N TYR A 4 1.54 2.88 7.15
CA TYR A 4 1.48 2.50 5.75
C TYR A 4 2.28 1.22 5.53
N ILE A 5 1.79 0.36 4.66
CA ILE A 5 2.52 -0.81 4.16
C ILE A 5 2.33 -0.92 2.65
N THR A 6 3.25 -1.59 1.99
CA THR A 6 3.08 -2.06 0.62
C THR A 6 2.85 -3.55 0.64
N ILE A 7 1.98 -4.06 -0.22
CA ILE A 7 1.68 -5.50 -0.33
C ILE A 7 1.56 -5.88 -1.80
N ASN A 8 1.69 -7.17 -2.12
CA ASN A 8 1.32 -7.64 -3.45
C ASN A 8 -0.20 -7.65 -3.63
N THR A 9 -0.63 -7.32 -4.84
CA THR A 9 -2.04 -7.34 -5.25
C THR A 9 -2.66 -8.74 -5.18
N ASP A 10 -1.86 -9.80 -5.23
CA ASP A 10 -2.32 -11.18 -5.03
C ASP A 10 -2.88 -11.39 -3.61
N GLU A 11 -2.31 -10.72 -2.60
CA GLU A 11 -2.72 -10.81 -1.21
C GLU A 11 -3.87 -9.82 -0.88
N LEU A 12 -4.29 -8.98 -1.83
CA LEU A 12 -5.38 -8.02 -1.66
C LEU A 12 -6.72 -8.68 -1.32
N SER A 13 -6.87 -9.96 -1.68
CA SER A 13 -8.03 -10.78 -1.33
C SER A 13 -8.10 -11.16 0.15
N LEU A 14 -6.97 -11.08 0.88
CA LEU A 14 -6.87 -11.34 2.32
C LEU A 14 -7.08 -10.08 3.16
N VAL A 15 -7.08 -8.90 2.53
CA VAL A 15 -7.19 -7.60 3.21
C VAL A 15 -8.64 -7.34 3.60
N ASP A 16 -8.85 -6.97 4.86
CA ASP A 16 -10.14 -6.48 5.34
C ASP A 16 -10.22 -4.95 5.14
N PHE A 17 -11.00 -4.53 4.15
CA PHE A 17 -11.26 -3.12 3.85
C PHE A 17 -12.05 -2.38 4.95
N ASN A 18 -12.58 -3.09 5.96
CA ASN A 18 -13.19 -2.46 7.13
C ASN A 18 -12.16 -2.02 8.18
N GLU A 19 -10.95 -2.58 8.16
CA GLU A 19 -9.86 -2.25 9.09
C GLU A 19 -8.82 -1.29 8.49
N VAL A 20 -8.95 -0.94 7.21
CA VAL A 20 -8.09 0.04 6.53
C VAL A 20 -8.86 1.27 6.09
N MET A 21 -8.14 2.29 5.61
CA MET A 21 -8.75 3.54 5.13
C MET A 21 -9.14 3.48 3.65
N GLU A 22 -8.74 2.45 2.92
CA GLU A 22 -9.12 2.21 1.54
C GLU A 22 -10.58 1.75 1.42
N THR A 23 -11.31 2.25 0.44
CA THR A 23 -12.74 1.91 0.32
C THR A 23 -13.00 0.54 -0.31
N SER A 24 -12.09 0.07 -1.16
CA SER A 24 -12.15 -1.23 -1.82
C SER A 24 -10.88 -1.52 -2.60
N LYS A 25 -10.69 -2.79 -2.97
CA LYS A 25 -9.64 -3.26 -3.88
C LYS A 25 -9.54 -2.50 -5.21
N ASP A 26 -10.65 -1.92 -5.70
CA ASP A 26 -10.68 -1.23 -6.99
C ASP A 26 -10.29 0.25 -6.86
N THR A 27 -10.20 0.75 -5.62
CA THR A 27 -9.84 2.13 -5.29
C THR A 27 -8.43 2.28 -4.69
N VAL A 28 -7.73 1.16 -4.53
CA VAL A 28 -6.37 1.18 -3.99
C VAL A 28 -5.40 1.75 -5.01
N ARG A 29 -4.32 2.36 -4.53
CA ARG A 29 -3.26 2.85 -5.41
C ARG A 29 -2.34 1.69 -5.77
N LEU A 30 -2.30 1.37 -7.05
CA LEU A 30 -1.38 0.39 -7.62
C LEU A 30 -0.03 1.04 -7.94
N SER A 31 1.02 0.22 -7.88
CA SER A 31 2.33 0.54 -8.45
C SER A 31 2.25 0.64 -9.98
N VAL A 32 3.29 1.18 -10.62
CA VAL A 32 3.36 1.35 -12.08
C VAL A 32 3.23 0.00 -12.80
N ASN A 33 3.80 -1.06 -12.22
CA ASN A 33 3.69 -2.42 -12.75
C ASN A 33 2.37 -3.13 -12.40
N GLY A 34 1.52 -2.53 -11.56
CA GLY A 34 0.25 -3.11 -11.12
C GLY A 34 0.38 -4.33 -10.20
N LEU A 35 1.57 -4.68 -9.73
CA LEU A 35 1.81 -5.86 -8.90
C LEU A 35 1.70 -5.57 -7.41
N GLN A 36 1.92 -4.33 -7.00
CA GLN A 36 1.88 -3.91 -5.60
C GLN A 36 0.82 -2.85 -5.36
N THR A 37 0.37 -2.75 -4.11
CA THR A 37 -0.49 -1.67 -3.64
C THR A 37 -0.02 -1.12 -2.31
N VAL A 38 -0.32 0.15 -2.05
CA VAL A 38 -0.18 0.74 -0.71
C VAL A 38 -1.48 0.54 0.05
N LEU A 39 -1.39 0.14 1.33
CA LEU A 39 -2.49 0.13 2.29
C LEU A 39 -2.15 1.04 3.46
N LYS A 40 -3.17 1.65 4.05
CA LYS A 40 -3.00 2.45 5.26
C LYS A 40 -4.14 2.26 6.23
N TRP A 41 -3.83 2.29 7.51
CA TRP A 41 -4.83 2.25 8.58
C TRP A 41 -4.48 3.28 9.64
N GLU A 42 -5.49 3.65 10.43
CA GLU A 42 -5.33 4.54 11.57
C GLU A 42 -5.56 3.77 12.87
N GLY A 43 -4.58 3.80 13.78
CA GLY A 43 -4.69 3.16 15.08
C GLY A 43 -3.86 1.88 15.18
N ASP A 44 -4.45 0.84 15.75
CA ASP A 44 -3.80 -0.45 15.96
C ASP A 44 -3.64 -1.24 14.65
N GLU A 45 -2.65 -2.14 14.60
CA GLU A 45 -2.40 -2.99 13.44
C GLU A 45 -3.58 -3.96 13.18
N PRO A 46 -4.14 -3.99 11.96
CA PRO A 46 -5.23 -4.90 11.61
C PRO A 46 -4.82 -6.36 11.73
N ALA A 47 -5.77 -7.22 12.09
CA ALA A 47 -5.48 -8.64 12.32
C ALA A 47 -5.04 -9.36 11.03
N PHE A 48 -5.52 -8.91 9.86
CA PHE A 48 -5.13 -9.50 8.59
C PHE A 48 -3.65 -9.27 8.24
N VAL A 49 -2.98 -8.26 8.83
CA VAL A 49 -1.56 -7.97 8.53
C VAL A 49 -0.67 -9.16 8.88
N SER A 50 -0.97 -9.87 9.97
CA SER A 50 -0.27 -11.11 10.36
C SER A 50 -0.46 -12.27 9.37
N THR A 51 -1.44 -12.18 8.46
CA THR A 51 -1.69 -13.19 7.42
C THR A 51 -0.97 -12.89 6.11
N LEU A 52 -0.52 -11.65 5.93
CA LEU A 52 0.23 -11.23 4.76
C LEU A 52 1.66 -11.78 4.87
N SER A 53 2.16 -12.31 3.77
CA SER A 53 3.51 -12.85 3.67
C SER A 53 4.45 -11.95 2.89
N SER A 54 3.91 -11.05 2.06
CA SER A 54 4.67 -10.21 1.14
C SER A 54 4.55 -8.72 1.44
N TYR A 55 4.11 -8.35 2.64
CA TYR A 55 4.04 -6.97 3.03
C TYR A 55 5.43 -6.38 3.33
N GLU A 56 5.67 -5.15 2.91
CA GLU A 56 6.84 -4.36 3.29
C GLU A 56 6.40 -3.12 4.09
N GLY A 57 7.18 -2.75 5.11
CA GLY A 57 6.84 -1.71 6.08
C GLY A 57 7.18 -2.13 7.51
N SER A 58 6.63 -1.50 8.55
CA SER A 58 5.65 -0.39 8.62
C SER A 58 6.27 0.99 8.35
N TYR A 59 5.71 1.76 7.41
CA TYR A 59 6.19 3.09 7.05
C TYR A 59 5.39 4.20 7.71
N THR A 60 6.07 5.31 7.98
CA THR A 60 5.46 6.60 8.33
C THR A 60 5.01 7.34 7.07
N HIS A 61 4.24 8.42 7.26
CA HIS A 61 3.79 9.27 6.15
C HIS A 61 4.95 9.85 5.34
N GLU A 62 6.06 10.21 5.98
CA GLU A 62 7.22 10.77 5.27
C GLU A 62 7.96 9.69 4.46
N GLU A 63 8.11 8.49 5.01
CA GLU A 63 8.79 7.37 4.32
C GLU A 63 7.97 6.87 3.13
N ILE A 64 6.66 6.70 3.28
CA ILE A 64 5.82 6.22 2.18
C ILE A 64 5.78 7.25 1.04
N LEU A 65 5.86 8.56 1.32
CA LEU A 65 5.95 9.58 0.27
C LEU A 65 7.24 9.43 -0.55
N VAL A 66 8.36 9.09 0.09
CA VAL A 66 9.62 8.83 -0.60
C VAL A 66 9.51 7.57 -1.47
N ILE A 67 8.91 6.49 -0.95
CA ILE A 67 8.66 5.26 -1.71
C ILE A 67 7.75 5.54 -2.91
N MET A 68 6.66 6.27 -2.70
CA MET A 68 5.71 6.58 -3.76
C MET A 68 6.28 7.53 -4.82
N ALA A 69 7.36 8.25 -4.50
CA ALA A 69 8.11 9.09 -5.43
C ALA A 69 9.16 8.29 -6.25
N THR A 70 9.37 7.01 -5.97
CA THR A 70 10.27 6.18 -6.79
C THR A 70 9.61 5.84 -8.13
N PRO A 71 10.43 5.49 -9.15
CA PRO A 71 9.92 5.06 -10.46
C PRO A 71 9.02 3.82 -10.42
N GLU A 72 9.01 3.07 -9.32
CA GLU A 72 8.13 1.90 -9.13
C GLU A 72 6.67 2.30 -8.89
N TRP A 73 6.43 3.50 -8.36
CA TRP A 73 5.11 4.00 -7.95
C TRP A 73 4.65 5.25 -8.70
N THR A 74 5.58 5.94 -9.34
CA THR A 74 5.32 7.12 -10.17
C THR A 74 6.07 6.96 -11.48
N GLU A 75 5.33 6.89 -12.59
CA GLU A 75 5.95 6.95 -13.91
C GLU A 75 6.69 8.29 -14.03
N LEU A 76 8.01 8.22 -14.25
CA LEU A 76 8.78 9.38 -14.63
C LEU A 76 8.27 9.79 -16.00
N ILE A 77 7.39 10.80 -16.04
CA ILE A 77 7.00 11.43 -17.30
C ILE A 77 8.26 12.13 -17.81
N GLU A 78 8.96 11.50 -18.76
CA GLU A 78 9.92 12.19 -19.59
C GLU A 78 9.12 13.14 -20.48
N GLU A 79 9.16 14.45 -20.18
CA GLU A 79 8.68 15.47 -21.12
C GLU A 79 9.56 15.42 -22.38
N GLU A 80 9.01 14.94 -23.50
CA GLU A 80 9.58 15.10 -24.85
C GLU A 80 9.43 16.53 -25.39
#